data_AF-R7U243-F1
#
_entry.id   AF-R7U243-F1
#
_cell.length_a   1.000
_cell.length_b   1.000
_cell.length_c   1.000
_cell.angle_alpha   90.00
_cell.angle_beta   90.00
_cell.angle_gamma   90.00
#
_symmetry.space_group_name_H-M   'P 1'
#
loop_
_entity.id
_entity.type
_entity.pdbx_description
1 polymer ?
#
loop_
_entity_poly.entity_id
_entity_poly.type
_entity_poly.pdbx_seq_one_letter_code
_entity_poly.pdbx_strand_id
1 'polypeptide(L)' 'MAGDNCASLFRGAFWHGACHNANPNGAYLGGANTAFGSGVNWYTYRGLEYSLKFIEMKIRKE' A
#
# COMPACT_ATOMS: atom_id res chain seq x y z
N MET A 1 5.38 -23.24 7.63
CA MET A 1 4.93 -22.31 6.59
C MET A 1 5.76 -21.05 6.78
N ALA A 2 6.72 -20.78 5.89
CA ALA A 2 7.39 -19.48 5.92
C ALA A 2 6.29 -18.42 5.80
N GLY A 3 6.17 -17.50 6.76
CA GLY A 3 5.16 -16.46 6.69
C GLY A 3 5.28 -15.76 5.33
N ASP A 4 4.16 -15.66 4.61
CA ASP A 4 4.16 -15.08 3.28
C ASP A 4 4.84 -13.71 3.32
N ASN A 5 5.84 -13.52 2.46
CA ASN A 5 6.58 -12.27 2.41
C ASN A 5 5.65 -11.16 1.87
N CYS A 6 5.06 -10.38 2.77
CA CYS A 6 4.10 -9.32 2.44
C CYS A 6 4.64 -8.33 1.40
N ALA A 7 5.93 -8.00 1.46
CA ALA A 7 6.55 -7.09 0.50
C ALA A 7 6.52 -7.67 -0.92
N SER A 8 6.80 -8.97 -1.05
CA SER A 8 6.71 -9.68 -2.32
C SER A 8 5.27 -9.89 -2.78
N LEU A 9 4.35 -10.18 -1.86
CA LEU A 9 2.93 -10.45 -2.16
C LEU A 9 2.18 -9.20 -2.63
N PHE A 10 2.44 -8.05 -1.98
CA PHE A 10 1.75 -6.78 -2.24
C PHE A 10 2.63 -5.74 -2.94
N ARG A 11 3.74 -6.17 -3.57
CA ARG A 11 4.60 -5.35 -4.45
C ARG A 11 4.91 -3.97 -3.86
N GLY A 12 5.39 -3.94 -2.62
CA GLY A 12 5.71 -2.70 -1.92
C GLY A 12 6.68 -2.92 -0.77
N ALA A 13 7.19 -1.82 -0.22
CA ALA A 13 8.08 -1.86 0.94
C ALA A 13 7.53 -0.92 2.02
N PHE A 14 7.01 -1.49 3.11
CA PHE A 14 6.49 -0.72 4.24
C PHE A 14 6.61 -1.49 5.55
N TRP A 15 6.17 -0.90 6.66
CA TRP A 15 6.06 -1.58 7.94
C TRP A 15 4.86 -2.56 7.91
N HIS A 16 5.08 -3.75 7.37
CA HIS A 16 4.05 -4.79 7.23
C HIS A 16 3.75 -5.50 8.57
N GLY A 17 2.47 -5.83 8.78
CA GLY A 17 1.96 -6.68 9.86
C GLY A 17 1.45 -8.02 9.31
N ALA A 18 0.14 -8.11 9.05
CA ALA A 18 -0.48 -9.28 8.41
C ALA A 18 -1.60 -8.90 7.42
N CYS A 19 -1.35 -8.31 6.26
CA CYS A 19 -0.08 -7.76 5.79
C CYS A 19 -0.03 -6.23 5.93
N HIS A 20 -1.08 -5.49 5.60
CA HIS A 20 -1.11 -4.03 5.77
C HIS A 20 -2.52 -3.43 5.62
N ASN A 21 -2.71 -2.24 6.19
CA ASN A 21 -3.82 -1.33 5.87
C ASN A 21 -3.38 -0.13 5.01
N ALA A 22 -2.07 0.06 4.86
CA ALA A 22 -1.47 1.10 4.04
C ALA A 22 -0.28 0.52 3.26
N ASN A 23 -0.18 0.85 1.99
CA ASN A 23 0.94 0.49 1.12
C ASN A 23 1.38 1.73 0.32
N PRO A 24 1.94 2.76 0.98
CA PRO A 24 2.31 4.02 0.31
C PRO A 24 3.42 3.84 -0.73
N ASN A 25 4.18 2.75 -0.63
CA ASN A 25 5.28 2.39 -1.53
C ASN A 25 4.93 1.21 -2.44
N GLY A 26 3.63 0.97 -2.67
CA GLY A 26 3.15 -0.02 -3.63
C GLY A 26 3.28 0.45 -5.08
N ALA A 27 2.87 -0.40 -6.02
CA ALA A 27 2.92 -0.07 -7.44
C ALA A 27 2.00 1.12 -7.77
N TYR A 28 2.45 2.00 -8.67
CA TYR A 28 1.62 3.10 -9.15
C TYR A 28 0.67 2.60 -10.25
N LEU A 29 -0.59 2.33 -9.91
CA LEU A 29 -1.57 1.70 -10.81
C LEU A 29 -2.64 2.64 -11.36
N GLY A 30 -2.60 3.93 -11.00
CA GLY A 30 -3.43 4.95 -11.64
C GLY A 30 -4.94 4.85 -11.35
N GLY A 31 -5.35 4.74 -10.09
CA GLY A 31 -6.75 4.72 -9.68
C GLY A 31 -7.30 3.31 -9.45
N ALA A 32 -8.58 3.10 -9.80
CA ALA A 32 -9.26 1.82 -9.60
C ALA A 32 -8.59 0.71 -10.43
N ASN A 33 -8.32 -0.42 -9.80
CA ASN A 33 -7.59 -1.54 -10.39
C ASN A 33 -7.94 -2.86 -9.69
N THR A 34 -7.61 -3.99 -10.32
CA THR A 34 -7.88 -5.34 -9.79
C THR A 34 -6.70 -5.93 -8.99
N ALA A 35 -5.60 -5.20 -8.84
CA ALA A 35 -4.40 -5.67 -8.15
C ALA A 35 -4.51 -5.40 -6.65
N PHE A 36 -5.35 -6.18 -5.97
CA PHE A 36 -5.69 -6.03 -4.56
C PHE A 36 -4.47 -5.81 -3.67
N GLY A 37 -4.41 -4.64 -3.00
CA GLY A 37 -3.37 -4.26 -2.05
C GLY A 37 -1.99 -3.99 -2.64
N SER A 38 -1.81 -4.21 -3.96
CA SER A 38 -0.51 -4.05 -4.63
C SER A 38 -0.23 -2.62 -5.10
N GLY A 39 -1.20 -1.72 -4.98
CA GLY A 39 -1.09 -0.34 -5.43
C GLY A 39 -0.57 0.61 -4.35
N VAL A 40 -0.52 1.91 -4.68
CA VAL A 40 -0.40 2.97 -3.65
C VAL A 40 -1.71 3.04 -2.86
N ASN A 41 -1.87 2.19 -1.84
CA ASN A 41 -3.15 1.99 -1.17
C ASN A 41 -3.22 2.61 0.22
N TRP A 42 -4.42 3.09 0.58
CA TRP A 42 -4.77 3.46 1.96
C TRP A 42 -6.20 2.98 2.25
N TYR A 43 -6.31 1.89 3.02
CA TYR A 43 -7.54 1.11 3.17
C TYR A 43 -8.73 1.96 3.63
N THR A 44 -8.54 2.76 4.69
CA THR A 44 -9.61 3.57 5.29
C THR A 44 -10.03 4.76 4.43
N TYR A 45 -9.34 5.05 3.33
CA TYR A 45 -9.68 6.14 2.41
C TYR A 45 -10.37 5.65 1.13
N ARG A 46 -9.74 4.76 0.36
CA ARG A 46 -10.25 4.29 -0.94
C ARG A 46 -10.22 2.76 -1.10
N GLY A 47 -10.01 2.01 -0.01
CA GLY A 47 -9.86 0.56 -0.05
C GLY A 47 -8.52 0.11 -0.64
N LEU A 48 -8.42 -1.19 -0.96
CA LEU A 48 -7.21 -1.84 -1.49
C LEU A 48 -7.22 -2.04 -3.02
N GLU A 49 -8.31 -1.69 -3.69
CA GLU A 49 -8.48 -1.80 -5.15
C GLU A 49 -8.35 -0.43 -5.84
N TYR A 50 -7.85 0.58 -5.12
CA TYR A 50 -7.63 1.92 -5.66
C TYR A 50 -6.21 2.39 -5.32
N SER A 51 -5.40 2.63 -6.34
CA SER A 51 -4.06 3.21 -6.22
C SER A 51 -4.16 4.73 -6.27
N LEU A 52 -3.75 5.40 -5.20
CA LEU A 52 -3.74 6.85 -5.11
C LEU A 52 -2.81 7.46 -6.16
N LYS A 53 -3.27 8.56 -6.77
CA LYS A 53 -2.48 9.34 -7.74
C LYS A 53 -1.30 10.07 -7.09
N PHE A 54 -1.45 10.40 -5.81
CA PHE A 54 -0.46 11.16 -5.05
C PHE A 54 -0.54 10.76 -3.57
N ILE A 55 0.62 10.63 -2.94
CA ILE A 55 0.79 10.45 -1.51
C ILE A 55 2.06 11.17 -1.08
N GLU A 56 2.02 11.80 0.09
CA GLU A 56 3.16 12.49 0.66
C GLU A 56 3.17 12.30 2.18
N MET A 57 4.30 11.83 2.71
CA MET A 57 4.52 11.65 4.15
C MET A 57 5.50 12.72 4.62
N LYS A 58 5.10 13.56 5.57
CA LYS A 58 5.88 14.68 6.09
C LYS A 58 5.86 14.70 7.61
N ILE A 59 6.97 15.14 8.20
CA ILE A 59 7.10 15.38 9.64
C ILE A 59 7.37 16.87 9.81
N ARG A 60 6.79 17.48 10.85
CA ARG A 60 7.08 18.86 11.25
C ARG A 60 7.44 18.84 12.73
N LYS A 61 8.58 19.43 13.07
CA LYS A 61 8.93 19.69 14.47
C LYS A 61 8.08 20.87 14.96
N GLU A 62 7.57 20.78 16.19
CA GLU A 62 6.92 21.90 16.87
C GLU A 62 7.91 23.01 17.19
#